data_AF-A0AAC9EYS7-F1
#
_entry.id   AF-A0AAC9EYS7-F1
#
_cell.length_a   1.000
_cell.length_b   1.000
_cell.length_c   1.000
_cell.angle_alpha   90.00
_cell.angle_beta   90.00
_cell.angle_gamma   90.00
#
_symmetry.space_group_name_H-M   'P 1'
#
loop_
_entity.id
_entity.type
_entity.pdbx_description
1 polymer ?
#
loop_
_entity_poly.entity_id
_entity_poly.type
_entity_poly.pdbx_seq_one_letter_code
_entity_poly.pdbx_strand_id
1 'polypeptide(L)' 'MSKTDYAAEIFNSSSLHLDIVDEFIAIAQSKLNSATSEFARDSLTDLLSGLTAQRETYRAVLATVQPITALAA' A
#
# COMPACT_ATOMS: atom_id res chain seq x y z
N MET A 1 -12.31 10.76 -21.80
CA MET A 1 -11.44 9.67 -21.30
C MET A 1 -12.10 8.35 -21.58
N SER A 2 -11.31 7.42 -22.09
CA SER A 2 -11.69 6.02 -22.31
C SER A 2 -11.61 5.24 -20.99
N LYS A 3 -12.19 4.03 -20.96
CA LYS A 3 -12.08 3.12 -19.80
C LYS A 3 -10.62 2.75 -19.49
N THR A 4 -9.78 2.69 -20.52
CA THR A 4 -8.35 2.42 -20.39
C THR A 4 -7.59 3.58 -19.76
N ASP A 5 -8.00 4.83 -20.04
CA ASP A 5 -7.40 6.01 -19.39
C ASP A 5 -7.69 6.01 -17.88
N TYR A 6 -8.94 5.71 -17.49
CA TYR A 6 -9.30 5.58 -16.07
C TYR A 6 -8.55 4.43 -15.38
N ALA A 7 -8.39 3.29 -16.05
CA ALA A 7 -7.63 2.16 -15.50
C ALA A 7 -6.16 2.52 -15.26
N ALA A 8 -5.54 3.26 -16.18
CA ALA A 8 -4.16 3.74 -16.03
C ALA A 8 -4.02 4.72 -14.86
N GLU A 9 -4.96 5.67 -14.70
CA GLU A 9 -4.95 6.59 -13.55
C GLU A 9 -5.13 5.88 -12.22
N ILE A 10 -6.06 4.92 -12.14
CA ILE A 10 -6.28 4.12 -10.92
C ILE A 10 -5.02 3.31 -10.58
N PHE A 11 -4.36 2.73 -11.58
CA PHE A 11 -3.13 1.98 -11.38
C PHE A 11 -1.99 2.88 -10.87
N ASN A 12 -1.77 4.03 -11.51
CA ASN A 12 -0.75 4.99 -11.10
C ASN A 12 -1.00 5.49 -9.67
N SER A 13 -2.26 5.81 -9.35
CA SER A 13 -2.67 6.22 -8.00
C SER A 13 -2.41 5.10 -6.99
N SER A 14 -2.77 3.85 -7.33
CA SER A 14 -2.54 2.68 -6.46
C SER A 14 -1.05 2.44 -6.21
N SER A 15 -0.19 2.67 -7.21
CA SER A 15 1.27 2.58 -7.06
C SER A 15 1.79 3.65 -6.08
N LEU A 16 1.36 4.91 -6.25
CA LEU A 16 1.75 5.97 -5.34
C LEU A 16 1.27 5.71 -3.91
N HIS A 17 0.05 5.21 -3.75
CA HIS A 17 -0.47 4.85 -2.43
C HIS A 17 0.32 3.70 -1.79
N LEU A 18 0.80 2.72 -2.57
CA LEU A 18 1.66 1.67 -2.05
C LEU A 18 2.98 2.24 -1.50
N ASP A 19 3.61 3.16 -2.22
CA ASP A 19 4.85 3.81 -1.76
C ASP A 19 4.64 4.57 -0.44
N ILE A 20 3.51 5.27 -0.32
CA ILE A 20 3.14 5.98 0.92
C ILE A 20 2.89 4.99 2.08
N VAL A 21 2.24 3.86 1.83
CA VAL A 21 2.00 2.83 2.85
C VAL A 21 3.32 2.21 3.31
N ASP A 22 4.25 1.94 2.40
CA ASP A 22 5.57 1.42 2.75
C ASP A 22 6.37 2.39 3.63
N GLU A 23 6.36 3.69 3.30
CA GLU A 23 6.99 4.71 4.14
C GLU A 23 6.30 4.84 5.51
N PHE A 24 4.97 4.79 5.56
CA PHE A 24 4.25 4.85 6.83
C PHE A 24 4.57 3.63 7.71
N ILE A 25 4.67 2.43 7.12
CA ILE A 25 5.12 1.23 7.84
C ILE A 25 6.52 1.46 8.44
N ALA A 26 7.47 2.00 7.66
CA ALA A 26 8.83 2.28 8.14
C ALA A 26 8.83 3.26 9.32
N ILE A 27 8.05 4.34 9.24
CA ILE A 27 7.89 5.32 10.32
C ILE A 27 7.26 4.68 11.57
N ALA A 28 6.20 3.89 11.41
CA ALA A 28 5.51 3.23 12.51
C ALA A 28 6.42 2.19 13.21
N GLN A 29 7.20 1.43 12.44
CA GLN A 29 8.23 0.52 12.98
C GLN A 29 9.31 1.28 13.73
N SER A 30 9.82 2.40 13.18
CA SER A 30 10.80 3.23 13.87
C SER A 30 10.26 3.76 15.20
N LYS A 31 8.99 4.19 15.23
CA LYS A 31 8.33 4.65 16.46
C LYS A 31 8.16 3.50 17.46
N LEU A 32 7.75 2.32 17.01
CA LEU A 32 7.59 1.14 17.86
C LEU A 32 8.89 0.76 18.54
N ASN A 33 10.00 0.78 17.81
CA ASN A 33 11.34 0.48 18.35
C ASN A 33 11.77 1.47 19.45
N SER A 34 11.27 2.70 19.41
CA SER A 34 11.54 3.74 20.42
C SER A 34 10.49 3.81 21.54
N ALA A 35 9.39 3.06 21.45
CA ALA A 35 8.25 3.18 22.36
C ALA A 35 8.54 2.48 23.70
N THR A 36 8.46 3.24 24.79
CA THR A 36 8.61 2.74 26.16
C THR A 36 7.28 2.47 26.86
N SER A 37 6.20 3.08 26.40
CA SER A 37 4.83 2.88 26.93
C SER A 37 4.21 1.62 26.32
N GLU A 38 3.65 0.76 27.18
CA GLU A 38 2.93 -0.46 26.78
C GLU A 38 1.76 -0.15 25.85
N PHE A 39 0.95 0.85 26.20
CA PHE A 39 -0.17 1.32 25.37
C PHE A 39 0.28 1.76 23.97
N ALA A 40 1.41 2.48 23.88
CA ALA A 40 1.93 2.94 22.61
C ALA A 40 2.45 1.77 21.76
N ARG A 41 3.08 0.77 22.38
CA ARG A 41 3.54 -0.44 21.69
C ARG A 41 2.38 -1.24 21.13
N ASP A 42 1.31 -1.42 21.91
CA ASP A 42 0.11 -2.13 21.49
C ASP A 42 -0.58 -1.41 20.32
N SER A 43 -0.84 -0.11 20.48
CA SER A 43 -1.44 0.73 19.43
C SER A 43 -0.63 0.73 18.12
N LEU A 44 0.70 0.78 18.20
CA LEU A 44 1.58 0.74 17.03
C LEU A 44 1.62 -0.65 16.38
N THR A 45 1.49 -1.71 17.16
CA THR A 45 1.41 -3.08 16.65
C THR A 45 0.12 -3.29 15.85
N ASP A 46 -1.01 -2.82 16.40
CA ASP A 46 -2.31 -2.85 15.72
C ASP A 46 -2.29 -2.01 14.43
N LEU A 47 -1.72 -0.81 14.48
CA LEU A 47 -1.56 0.05 13.31
C LEU A 47 -0.72 -0.64 12.22
N LEU A 48 0.40 -1.26 12.59
CA LEU A 48 1.27 -1.97 11.65
C LEU A 48 0.57 -3.18 11.01
N SER A 49 -0.28 -3.88 11.76
CA SER A 49 -1.11 -4.96 11.23
C SER A 49 -2.05 -4.44 10.12
N GLY A 50 -2.76 -3.33 10.40
CA GLY A 50 -3.64 -2.69 9.42
C GLY A 50 -2.91 -2.19 8.17
N LEU A 51 -1.77 -1.52 8.36
CA LEU A 51 -0.95 -1.03 7.25
C LEU A 51 -0.39 -2.17 6.40
N THR A 52 0.01 -3.29 7.02
CA THR A 52 0.49 -4.46 6.29
C THR A 52 -0.62 -5.08 5.44
N ALA A 53 -1.85 -5.20 5.98
CA ALA A 53 -3.00 -5.68 5.21
C ALA A 53 -3.34 -4.76 4.03
N GLN A 54 -3.26 -3.44 4.24
CA GLN A 54 -3.46 -2.44 3.18
C GLN A 54 -2.38 -2.56 2.10
N ARG A 55 -1.12 -2.74 2.48
CA ARG A 55 0.00 -2.94 1.56
C ARG A 55 -0.23 -4.15 0.66
N GLU A 56 -0.62 -5.29 1.23
CA GLU A 56 -0.88 -6.50 0.45
C GLU A 56 -2.08 -6.33 -0.49
N THR A 57 -3.09 -5.54 -0.10
CA THR A 57 -4.22 -5.19 -0.99
C THR A 57 -3.74 -4.40 -2.21
N TYR A 58 -2.91 -3.37 -2.02
CA TYR A 58 -2.36 -2.61 -3.14
C TYR A 58 -1.44 -3.47 -4.02
N ARG A 59 -0.60 -4.33 -3.42
CA ARG A 59 0.23 -5.28 -4.18
C ARG A 59 -0.62 -6.22 -5.04
N ALA A 60 -1.75 -6.71 -4.51
CA ALA A 60 -2.67 -7.54 -5.27
C ALA A 60 -3.26 -6.77 -6.46
N VAL A 61 -3.68 -5.51 -6.27
CA VAL A 61 -4.17 -4.65 -7.36
C VAL A 61 -3.08 -4.48 -8.43
N LEU A 62 -1.84 -4.18 -8.03
CA LEU A 62 -0.74 -3.96 -8.98
C LEU A 62 -0.31 -5.26 -9.70
N ALA A 63 -0.46 -6.42 -9.05
CA ALA A 63 -0.17 -7.73 -9.64
C ALA A 63 -1.21 -8.19 -10.68
N THR A 64 -2.42 -7.62 -10.67
CA THR A 64 -3.47 -7.96 -11.67
C THR A 64 -3.20 -7.37 -13.05
N VAL A 65 -2.24 -6.46 -13.18
CA VAL A 65 -1.82 -5.89 -14.47
C VAL A 65 -0.79 -6.79 -15.15
N GLN A 66 -1.25 -7.96 -15.60
CA GLN A 66 -0.73 -8.54 -16.84
C GLN A 66 -1.13 -7.61 -18.00
N PRO A 67 -0.27 -7.43 -19.01
CA PRO A 67 -0.26 -6.24 -19.83
C PRO A 67 -1.56 -6.10 -20.62
N ILE A 68 -2.26 -4.99 -20.43
CA ILE A 68 -3.35 -4.54 -21.30
C ILE A 68 -2.87 -4.45 -22.77
N THR A 69 -1.55 -4.45 -23.01
CA THR A 69 -0.90 -4.62 -24.30
C THR A 69 -1.19 -5.95 -25.01
N ALA A 70 -1.65 -7.00 -24.31
CA ALA A 70 -2.01 -8.29 -24.91
C ALA A 70 -3.47 -8.37 -25.41
N LEU A 71 -4.33 -7.42 -25.01
CA LEU A 71 -5.75 -7.40 -25.42
C LEU A 71 -6.00 -6.49 -26.64
N ALA A 72 -4.94 -5.86 -27.15
CA ALA A 72 -4.97 -4.95 -28.31
C ALA A 72 -4.15 -5.46 -29.50
N ALA A 73 -3.66 -6.70 -29.46
CA ALA A 73 -2.91 -7.36 -30.53
C ALA A 73 -3.74 -8.44 -31.23
#